data_AF-G1Q6K3-F1
#
_entry.id   AF-G1Q6K3-F1
#
_cell.length_a   1.000
_cell.length_b   1.000
_cell.length_c   1.000
_cell.angle_alpha   90.00
_cell.angle_beta   90.00
_cell.angle_gamma   90.00
#
_symmetry.space_group_name_H-M   'P 1'
#
loop_
_entity.id
_entity.type
_entity.pdbx_description
1 polymer ?
#
loop_
_entity_poly.entity_id
_entity_poly.type
_entity_poly.pdbx_seq_one_letter_code
_entity_poly.pdbx_strand_id
1 'polypeptide(L)'
;MEECACLCVVGSSRGCQCCQEGQGPVETAAAYEKHIEVDESADECCVGSGGFSSPMLPPPPPHCSLQDLPVELLVEIFSSLPVTDLPSLALACIKFHHILHIDSIWRRRCREEFGVCENLQNLEKISMSYREVYAKLLHPYRHILGLWQLDTEGYRGLLNVVVDGLCITGWTFRPCLNAHVDCPMLFEPTFRIRLTERKSATVECMEGRHSRPHNCHMQIQKDRLTTQCKKTDHRKDSPARLRDEWGRVLVQKVRQRYDCLTYRRLYLPPSQPDDLIRPGLFQCNCSAYGLSIAMLSFHGKYARLTKVTGDSNHSLEIHLMRRIQLPDGEIFRNFNELSRVVQEIDKQVIRERQQQQEDGTEESEGHGWQSPAQPSVRESLAAASEELPVPFVLPVGVLSMDQTYPRTCRMCFYGVDTFTYTVTLNGLACTGRHPGVFILFDENHFGFIWPEMNYFILFSRVQNTFQNVEAPSSRAFLEMLKNIQSGPP
;
A
#
# COMPACT_ATOMS: atom_id res chain seq x y z
N MET A 1 45.93 25.62 -2.18
CA MET A 1 47.25 26.24 -1.93
C MET A 1 47.25 26.54 -0.44
N GLU A 2 48.11 25.82 0.30
CA GLU A 2 48.47 26.00 1.72
C GLU A 2 47.38 25.79 2.80
N GLU A 3 47.64 25.22 3.98
CA GLU A 3 48.67 24.29 4.44
C GLU A 3 48.24 23.73 5.81
N CYS A 4 48.79 22.57 6.14
CA CYS A 4 48.75 21.84 7.40
C CYS A 4 48.97 22.66 8.69
N ALA A 5 48.37 22.21 9.80
CA ALA A 5 49.05 22.24 11.09
C ALA A 5 48.53 21.12 12.03
N CYS A 6 49.40 20.14 12.24
CA CYS A 6 49.37 19.20 13.36
C CYS A 6 49.75 19.91 14.66
N LEU A 7 49.15 19.52 15.78
CA LEU A 7 49.76 19.67 17.10
C LEU A 7 49.53 18.38 17.91
N CYS A 8 50.63 17.65 18.10
CA CYS A 8 50.80 16.61 19.09
C CYS A 8 51.04 17.23 20.48
N VAL A 9 50.53 16.60 21.53
CA VAL A 9 51.09 16.72 22.89
C VAL A 9 51.24 15.31 23.48
N VAL A 10 52.51 14.95 23.63
CA VAL A 10 53.17 13.96 24.51
C VAL A 10 52.59 14.05 25.93
N GLY A 11 52.36 13.03 26.76
CA GLY A 11 52.86 11.68 26.92
C GLY A 11 52.90 11.43 28.43
N SER A 12 52.53 10.24 28.91
CA SER A 12 53.00 9.76 30.21
C SER A 12 52.96 8.24 30.27
N SER A 13 54.16 7.69 30.30
CA SER A 13 54.54 6.29 30.33
C SER A 13 54.82 5.83 31.76
N ARG A 14 54.17 4.73 32.17
CA ARG A 14 54.63 3.75 33.18
C ARG A 14 53.98 2.43 32.74
N GLY A 15 54.62 1.28 32.59
CA GLY A 15 55.96 0.79 32.83
C GLY A 15 55.82 -0.74 32.68
N CYS A 16 56.72 -1.37 31.93
CA CYS A 16 56.69 -2.77 31.53
C CYS A 16 56.76 -3.77 32.71
N GLN A 17 56.19 -4.96 32.51
CA GLN A 17 56.81 -6.20 32.99
C GLN A 17 56.36 -7.41 32.14
N CYS A 18 57.26 -7.85 31.25
CA CYS A 18 57.35 -9.25 30.80
C CYS A 18 58.06 -10.06 31.89
N CYS A 19 57.61 -11.30 32.12
CA CYS A 19 58.47 -12.42 32.53
C CYS A 19 57.85 -13.74 32.04
N GLN A 20 58.74 -14.62 31.57
CA GLN A 20 58.55 -15.94 31.00
C GLN A 20 58.38 -17.04 32.07
N GLU A 21 57.84 -18.17 31.60
CA GLU A 21 58.22 -19.58 31.83
C GLU A 21 58.15 -20.29 33.20
N GLY A 22 57.70 -21.55 33.10
CA GLY A 22 57.96 -22.70 33.98
C GLY A 22 56.67 -23.46 34.33
N GLN A 23 56.50 -24.77 34.20
CA GLN A 23 57.25 -25.93 33.69
C GLN A 23 56.26 -27.14 33.74
N GLY A 24 56.47 -28.19 32.92
CA GLY A 24 55.58 -29.37 32.77
C GLY A 24 55.49 -30.33 33.97
N PRO A 25 54.99 -31.58 33.78
CA PRO A 25 55.74 -32.57 32.98
C PRO A 25 54.92 -33.51 32.06
N VAL A 26 55.73 -34.19 31.24
CA VAL A 26 55.50 -35.26 30.24
C VAL A 26 55.35 -36.64 30.89
N GLU A 27 54.73 -37.60 30.17
CA GLU A 27 55.02 -39.06 30.03
C GLU A 27 53.70 -39.87 29.87
N THR A 28 53.49 -40.87 28.99
CA THR A 28 54.30 -41.63 28.02
C THR A 28 53.37 -42.37 27.02
N ALA A 29 53.87 -42.64 25.82
CA ALA A 29 53.24 -43.38 24.72
C ALA A 29 53.31 -44.91 24.86
N ALA A 30 52.42 -45.64 24.18
CA ALA A 30 52.66 -47.02 23.78
C ALA A 30 52.02 -47.32 22.42
N ALA A 31 52.87 -47.66 21.46
CA ALA A 31 52.53 -48.21 20.15
C ALA A 31 52.48 -49.75 20.23
N TYR A 32 51.67 -50.38 19.38
CA TYR A 32 51.93 -51.76 18.93
C TYR A 32 51.55 -51.88 17.45
N GLU A 33 52.57 -52.16 16.63
CA GLU A 33 52.45 -52.74 15.29
C GLU A 33 52.30 -54.25 15.43
N LYS A 34 51.52 -54.88 14.55
CA LYS A 34 51.84 -56.24 14.10
C LYS A 34 51.32 -56.52 12.69
N HIS A 35 52.27 -56.86 11.83
CA HIS A 35 52.15 -57.49 10.52
C HIS A 35 51.47 -58.87 10.57
N ILE A 36 50.71 -59.22 9.53
CA ILE A 36 50.48 -60.57 8.97
C ILE A 36 50.20 -60.35 7.46
N GLU A 37 51.19 -60.53 6.58
CA GLU A 37 51.52 -61.73 5.79
C GLU A 37 50.49 -62.10 4.71
N VAL A 38 51.02 -62.14 3.48
CA VAL A 38 50.45 -62.62 2.22
C VAL A 38 50.64 -64.13 2.17
N ASP A 39 49.63 -64.88 1.72
CA ASP A 39 49.90 -66.12 0.98
C ASP A 39 48.83 -66.36 -0.09
N GLU A 40 49.31 -66.50 -1.33
CA GLU A 40 48.59 -67.05 -2.48
C GLU A 40 48.85 -68.57 -2.49
N SER A 41 47.81 -69.38 -2.62
CA SER A 41 47.83 -70.49 -3.59
C SER A 41 46.44 -71.12 -3.72
N ALA A 42 46.09 -71.30 -4.99
CA ALA A 42 44.98 -72.09 -5.46
C ALA A 42 45.17 -73.57 -5.11
N ASP A 43 44.08 -74.29 -4.86
CA ASP A 43 43.92 -75.56 -5.56
C ASP A 43 42.45 -75.96 -5.74
N GLU A 44 42.26 -76.54 -6.91
CA GLU A 44 41.05 -76.90 -7.62
C GLU A 44 40.50 -78.26 -7.13
N CYS A 45 39.18 -78.43 -7.04
CA CYS A 45 38.47 -79.67 -7.44
C CYS A 45 36.95 -79.55 -7.30
N CYS A 46 36.24 -79.88 -8.38
CA CYS A 46 34.78 -79.86 -8.55
C CYS A 46 34.08 -81.15 -8.08
N VAL A 47 32.73 -81.14 -8.23
CA VAL A 47 31.70 -82.22 -8.24
C VAL A 47 30.87 -82.27 -6.94
N GLY A 48 29.53 -82.12 -6.88
CA GLY A 48 28.44 -81.96 -7.84
C GLY A 48 27.07 -82.12 -7.11
N SER A 49 25.96 -81.79 -7.79
CA SER A 49 24.52 -81.96 -7.41
C SER A 49 23.91 -80.84 -6.55
N GLY A 50 22.75 -80.24 -6.80
CA GLY A 50 21.71 -80.42 -7.82
C GLY A 50 20.38 -79.85 -7.25
N GLY A 51 19.70 -78.94 -7.98
CA GLY A 51 18.30 -78.49 -7.76
C GLY A 51 18.05 -77.64 -6.50
N PHE A 52 17.28 -76.55 -6.47
CA PHE A 52 16.25 -76.02 -7.35
C PHE A 52 16.33 -74.49 -7.35
N SER A 53 16.15 -73.89 -8.53
CA SER A 53 16.01 -72.45 -8.72
C SER A 53 14.72 -71.94 -8.07
N SER A 54 14.83 -71.23 -6.95
CA SER A 54 13.77 -70.28 -6.57
C SER A 54 13.79 -69.11 -7.56
N PRO A 55 12.65 -68.68 -8.11
CA PRO A 55 12.62 -67.46 -8.91
C PRO A 55 12.98 -66.29 -7.99
N MET A 56 14.12 -65.68 -8.28
CA MET A 56 14.58 -64.46 -7.66
C MET A 56 13.48 -63.40 -7.84
N LEU A 57 12.84 -62.98 -6.74
CA LEU A 57 11.91 -61.84 -6.74
C LEU A 57 12.64 -60.63 -7.32
N PRO A 58 12.01 -59.83 -8.20
CA PRO A 58 12.61 -58.59 -8.68
C PRO A 58 13.01 -57.73 -7.47
N PRO A 59 14.20 -57.10 -7.47
CA PRO A 59 14.58 -56.21 -6.39
C PRO A 59 13.46 -55.17 -6.20
N PRO A 60 13.04 -54.88 -4.95
CA PRO A 60 12.03 -53.86 -4.72
C PRO A 60 12.47 -52.58 -5.42
N PRO A 61 11.54 -51.83 -6.05
CA PRO A 61 11.90 -50.56 -6.70
C PRO A 61 12.69 -49.73 -5.69
N PRO A 62 13.81 -49.09 -6.08
CA PRO A 62 14.60 -48.31 -5.15
C PRO A 62 13.66 -47.33 -4.45
N HIS A 63 13.56 -47.43 -3.13
CA HIS A 63 12.74 -46.54 -2.34
C HIS A 63 13.38 -45.15 -2.40
N CYS A 64 12.96 -44.33 -3.37
CA CYS A 64 13.37 -42.93 -3.45
C CYS A 64 12.58 -42.15 -2.40
N SER A 65 13.18 -41.91 -1.24
CA SER A 65 12.61 -40.98 -0.27
C SER A 65 12.94 -39.55 -0.67
N LEU A 66 12.14 -38.58 -0.22
CA LEU A 66 12.43 -37.15 -0.46
C LEU A 66 13.83 -36.76 0.07
N GLN A 67 14.31 -37.44 1.11
CA GLN A 67 15.64 -37.19 1.68
C GLN A 67 16.77 -37.66 0.78
N ASP A 68 16.52 -38.53 -0.19
CA ASP A 68 17.55 -39.05 -1.11
C ASP A 68 17.78 -38.13 -2.31
N LEU A 69 16.96 -37.08 -2.47
CA LEU A 69 17.13 -36.11 -3.53
C LEU A 69 18.43 -35.28 -3.36
N PRO A 70 19.05 -34.87 -4.48
CA PRO A 70 20.10 -33.86 -4.52
C PRO A 70 19.69 -32.56 -3.83
N VAL A 71 20.66 -31.88 -3.21
CA VAL A 71 20.39 -30.66 -2.44
C VAL A 71 19.84 -29.55 -3.33
N GLU A 72 20.25 -29.47 -4.59
CA GLU A 72 19.81 -28.47 -5.56
C GLU A 72 18.32 -28.62 -5.86
N LEU A 73 17.84 -29.85 -6.00
CA LEU A 73 16.41 -30.14 -6.21
C LEU A 73 15.60 -29.86 -4.95
N LEU A 74 16.14 -30.18 -3.77
CA LEU A 74 15.48 -29.85 -2.50
C LEU A 74 15.40 -28.35 -2.27
N VAL A 75 16.45 -27.59 -2.61
CA VAL A 75 16.44 -26.12 -2.58
C VAL A 75 15.37 -25.58 -3.50
N GLU A 76 15.25 -26.10 -4.73
CA GLU A 76 14.23 -25.66 -5.69
C GLU A 76 12.81 -25.94 -5.16
N ILE A 77 12.56 -27.16 -4.65
CA ILE A 77 11.27 -27.55 -4.04
C ILE A 77 10.96 -26.68 -2.83
N PHE A 78 11.89 -26.48 -1.91
CA PHE A 78 11.66 -25.64 -0.72
C PHE A 78 11.48 -24.17 -1.10
N SER A 79 12.11 -23.73 -2.18
CA SER A 79 11.93 -22.40 -2.78
C SER A 79 10.63 -22.23 -3.56
N SER A 80 9.79 -23.27 -3.70
CA SER A 80 8.42 -23.15 -4.24
C SER A 80 7.29 -23.29 -3.20
N LEU A 81 7.57 -23.75 -1.98
CA LEU A 81 6.59 -23.89 -0.88
C LEU A 81 6.25 -22.62 -0.09
N PRO A 82 4.97 -22.40 0.31
CA PRO A 82 4.60 -21.28 1.18
C PRO A 82 5.47 -21.21 2.45
N VAL A 83 5.78 -19.99 2.90
CA VAL A 83 6.63 -19.81 4.08
C VAL A 83 6.09 -20.48 5.35
N THR A 84 4.75 -20.62 5.44
CA THR A 84 4.08 -21.24 6.59
C THR A 84 4.53 -22.67 6.80
N ASP A 85 5.00 -23.32 5.75
CA ASP A 85 5.32 -24.74 5.74
C ASP A 85 6.82 -24.98 5.96
N LEU A 86 7.66 -23.95 5.75
CA LEU A 86 9.12 -24.05 5.92
C LEU A 86 9.56 -24.33 7.37
N PRO A 87 8.96 -23.71 8.42
CA PRO A 87 9.28 -24.09 9.80
C PRO A 87 8.96 -25.55 10.10
N SER A 88 7.85 -26.07 9.59
CA SER A 88 7.47 -27.48 9.75
C SER A 88 8.47 -28.42 9.08
N LEU A 89 8.95 -28.07 7.88
CA LEU A 89 10.01 -28.80 7.19
C LEU A 89 11.35 -28.75 7.92
N ALA A 90 11.70 -27.62 8.53
CA ALA A 90 12.92 -27.49 9.32
C ALA A 90 12.93 -28.42 10.54
N LEU A 91 11.74 -28.73 11.08
CA LEU A 91 11.57 -29.64 12.22
C LEU A 91 11.52 -31.12 11.81
N ALA A 92 11.36 -31.42 10.52
CA ALA A 92 11.17 -32.79 10.06
C ALA A 92 12.44 -33.65 10.13
N CYS A 93 13.61 -33.09 9.77
CA CYS A 93 14.90 -33.78 9.90
C CYS A 93 16.10 -32.82 9.86
N ILE A 94 17.27 -33.33 10.29
CA ILE A 94 18.53 -32.56 10.31
C ILE A 94 18.94 -32.10 8.90
N LYS A 95 18.74 -32.95 7.87
CA LYS A 95 19.07 -32.59 6.48
C LYS A 95 18.24 -31.39 6.02
N PHE A 96 16.93 -31.39 6.25
CA PHE A 96 16.06 -30.28 5.86
C PHE A 96 16.32 -29.02 6.68
N HIS A 97 16.62 -29.17 7.97
CA HIS A 97 17.07 -28.05 8.80
C HIS A 97 18.28 -27.34 8.18
N HIS A 98 19.32 -28.08 7.79
CA HIS A 98 20.51 -27.49 7.15
C HIS A 98 20.23 -26.89 5.77
N ILE A 99 19.38 -27.53 4.96
CA ILE A 99 19.01 -26.98 3.64
C ILE A 99 18.26 -25.66 3.79
N LEU A 100 17.37 -25.55 4.77
CA LEU A 100 16.63 -24.30 5.05
C LEU A 100 17.50 -23.19 5.65
N HIS A 101 18.76 -23.44 5.96
CA HIS A 101 19.73 -22.39 6.26
C HIS A 101 20.34 -21.76 4.99
N ILE A 102 20.13 -22.35 3.81
CA ILE A 102 20.62 -21.81 2.55
C ILE A 102 19.87 -20.53 2.20
N ASP A 103 20.61 -19.44 2.05
CA ASP A 103 20.04 -18.10 1.93
C ASP A 103 19.34 -17.84 0.59
N SER A 104 19.67 -18.60 -0.46
CA SER A 104 19.02 -18.50 -1.77
C SER A 104 17.52 -18.81 -1.73
N ILE A 105 17.09 -19.70 -0.83
CA ILE A 105 15.67 -20.03 -0.59
C ILE A 105 14.95 -18.77 -0.08
N TRP A 106 15.47 -18.16 0.98
CA TRP A 106 14.90 -16.98 1.60
C TRP A 106 14.99 -15.75 0.71
N ARG A 107 16.06 -15.62 -0.08
CA ARG A 107 16.19 -14.60 -1.11
C ARG A 107 15.07 -14.68 -2.14
N ARG A 108 14.76 -15.90 -2.63
CA ARG A 108 13.64 -16.09 -3.55
C ARG A 108 12.31 -15.70 -2.89
N ARG A 109 12.08 -16.11 -1.63
CA ARG A 109 10.88 -15.74 -0.86
C ARG A 109 10.70 -14.24 -0.68
N CYS A 110 11.75 -13.53 -0.27
CA CYS A 110 11.72 -12.07 -0.13
C CYS A 110 11.33 -11.38 -1.45
N ARG A 111 11.80 -11.89 -2.59
CA ARG A 111 11.46 -11.35 -3.91
C ARG A 111 10.03 -11.68 -4.33
N GLU A 112 9.61 -12.93 -4.19
CA GLU A 112 8.29 -13.39 -4.63
C GLU A 112 7.15 -12.82 -3.77
N GLU A 113 7.33 -12.74 -2.44
CA GLU A 113 6.26 -12.32 -1.53
C GLU A 113 6.25 -10.81 -1.27
N PHE A 114 7.42 -10.16 -1.30
CA PHE A 114 7.57 -8.76 -0.89
C PHE A 114 8.16 -7.85 -1.98
N GLY A 115 8.47 -8.39 -3.17
CA GLY A 115 8.99 -7.59 -4.29
C GLY A 115 10.36 -6.97 -4.03
N VAL A 116 11.15 -7.52 -3.10
CA VAL A 116 12.47 -6.96 -2.74
C VAL A 116 13.39 -6.98 -3.96
N CYS A 117 13.71 -5.79 -4.47
CA CYS A 117 14.65 -5.61 -5.57
C CYS A 117 16.08 -5.46 -5.04
N GLU A 118 17.02 -6.12 -5.69
CA GLU A 118 18.38 -6.27 -5.21
C GLU A 118 19.28 -5.13 -5.72
N ASN A 119 19.91 -4.41 -4.81
CA ASN A 119 21.18 -3.75 -5.09
C ASN A 119 22.28 -4.58 -4.42
N LEU A 120 23.14 -5.24 -5.20
CA LEU A 120 24.24 -6.09 -4.72
C LEU A 120 25.12 -5.39 -3.66
N GLN A 121 25.26 -4.06 -3.77
CA GLN A 121 26.02 -3.22 -2.83
C GLN A 121 25.45 -3.15 -1.40
N ASN A 122 24.15 -3.48 -1.20
CA ASN A 122 23.52 -3.42 0.12
C ASN A 122 23.84 -4.65 0.97
N LEU A 123 24.08 -5.82 0.37
CA LEU A 123 24.27 -7.07 1.11
C LEU A 123 25.73 -7.27 1.56
N GLU A 124 26.71 -6.90 0.72
CA GLU A 124 28.14 -6.97 1.09
C GLU A 124 28.49 -6.03 2.26
N LYS A 125 27.75 -4.93 2.40
CA LYS A 125 27.95 -3.92 3.45
C LYS A 125 27.19 -4.25 4.74
N ILE A 126 26.28 -5.22 4.69
CA ILE A 126 25.35 -5.55 5.77
C ILE A 126 25.49 -7.04 6.04
N SER A 127 26.21 -7.40 7.09
CA SER A 127 26.43 -8.78 7.57
C SER A 127 25.12 -9.49 8.03
N MET A 128 24.10 -9.59 7.18
CA MET A 128 22.80 -10.18 7.47
C MET A 128 22.39 -11.17 6.39
N SER A 129 21.76 -12.28 6.80
CA SER A 129 21.16 -13.26 5.88
C SER A 129 19.75 -12.83 5.47
N TYR A 130 19.31 -13.19 4.25
CA TYR A 130 17.92 -13.04 3.81
C TYR A 130 16.96 -13.77 4.75
N ARG A 131 17.37 -14.89 5.34
CA ARG A 131 16.58 -15.58 6.39
C ARG A 131 16.28 -14.67 7.58
N GLU A 132 17.26 -13.91 8.05
CA GLU A 132 17.07 -12.96 9.16
C GLU A 132 16.21 -11.78 8.76
N VAL A 133 16.42 -11.24 7.55
CA VAL A 133 15.58 -10.16 7.00
C VAL A 133 14.12 -10.62 6.93
N TYR A 134 13.89 -11.81 6.41
CA TYR A 134 12.55 -12.38 6.33
C TYR A 134 11.92 -12.53 7.73
N ALA A 135 12.60 -13.24 8.63
CA ALA A 135 12.03 -13.61 9.94
C ALA A 135 11.92 -12.43 10.92
N LYS A 136 12.85 -11.48 10.88
CA LYS A 136 12.94 -10.36 11.85
C LYS A 136 12.37 -9.04 11.33
N LEU A 137 12.21 -8.87 10.01
CA LEU A 137 11.72 -7.63 9.40
C LEU A 137 10.46 -7.86 8.55
N LEU A 138 10.53 -8.63 7.47
CA LEU A 138 9.42 -8.69 6.51
C LEU A 138 8.19 -9.39 7.09
N HIS A 139 8.35 -10.58 7.66
CA HIS A 139 7.22 -11.33 8.20
C HIS A 139 6.55 -10.66 9.40
N PRO A 140 7.27 -10.14 10.43
CA PRO A 140 6.63 -9.45 11.56
C PRO A 140 5.88 -8.18 11.16
N TYR A 141 6.38 -7.45 10.16
CA TYR A 141 5.82 -6.17 9.70
C TYR A 141 4.99 -6.30 8.42
N ARG A 142 4.67 -7.52 7.96
CA ARG A 142 3.88 -7.73 6.73
C ARG A 142 2.53 -7.01 6.75
N HIS A 143 1.90 -6.95 7.93
CA HIS A 143 0.59 -6.33 8.13
C HIS A 143 0.61 -4.81 8.11
N ILE A 144 1.79 -4.18 8.12
CA ILE A 144 1.88 -2.71 7.97
C ILE A 144 2.07 -2.26 6.52
N LEU A 145 2.38 -3.18 5.60
CA LEU A 145 2.63 -2.83 4.19
C LEU A 145 1.33 -2.41 3.48
N GLY A 146 1.44 -1.42 2.59
CA GLY A 146 0.32 -0.90 1.82
C GLY A 146 -0.06 0.52 2.20
N LEU A 147 -1.31 0.88 1.93
CA LEU A 147 -1.79 2.25 1.98
C LEU A 147 -2.59 2.52 3.26
N TRP A 148 -2.40 3.71 3.81
CA TRP A 148 -2.92 4.11 5.10
C TRP A 148 -3.40 5.57 5.08
N GLN A 149 -4.46 5.86 5.80
CA GLN A 149 -4.99 7.21 6.00
C GLN A 149 -4.74 7.64 7.44
N LEU A 150 -4.26 8.87 7.65
CA LEU A 150 -4.09 9.44 8.99
C LEU A 150 -5.47 9.65 9.64
N ASP A 151 -5.65 9.09 10.84
CA ASP A 151 -6.87 9.14 11.63
C ASP A 151 -6.84 10.36 12.57
N THR A 152 -7.18 11.53 12.02
CA THR A 152 -7.25 12.79 12.78
C THR A 152 -8.55 13.54 12.47
N GLU A 153 -9.02 14.32 13.44
CA GLU A 153 -10.16 15.24 13.30
C GLU A 153 -9.84 16.44 12.38
N GLY A 154 -8.57 16.63 12.00
CA GLY A 154 -8.11 17.73 11.16
C GLY A 154 -7.88 17.30 9.70
N TYR A 155 -6.77 17.76 9.11
CA TYR A 155 -6.40 17.37 7.76
C TYR A 155 -5.93 15.90 7.73
N ARG A 156 -6.69 15.04 7.06
CA ARG A 156 -6.33 13.64 6.81
C ARG A 156 -5.18 13.58 5.80
N GLY A 157 -4.15 12.81 6.10
CA GLY A 157 -2.99 12.56 5.23
C GLY A 157 -2.97 11.12 4.68
N LEU A 158 -2.20 10.90 3.62
CA LEU A 158 -2.00 9.58 3.01
C LEU A 158 -0.58 9.09 3.32
N LEU A 159 -0.47 7.85 3.80
CA LEU A 159 0.79 7.18 4.11
C LEU A 159 0.89 5.89 3.28
N ASN A 160 1.97 5.74 2.54
CA ASN A 160 2.30 4.53 1.79
C ASN A 160 3.49 3.82 2.44
N VAL A 161 3.29 2.60 2.93
CA VAL A 161 4.34 1.81 3.60
C VAL A 161 4.83 0.73 2.65
N VAL A 162 6.09 0.83 2.23
CA VAL A 162 6.69 -0.07 1.24
C VAL A 162 8.03 -0.61 1.71
N VAL A 163 8.44 -1.73 1.13
CA VAL A 163 9.77 -2.28 1.33
C VAL A 163 10.74 -1.54 0.40
N ASP A 164 11.76 -0.92 0.98
CA ASP A 164 12.81 -0.17 0.29
C ASP A 164 14.16 -0.85 0.60
N GLY A 165 14.56 -1.78 -0.28
CA GLY A 165 15.72 -2.64 -0.09
C GLY A 165 15.61 -3.53 1.14
N LEU A 166 16.43 -3.25 2.16
CA LEU A 166 16.45 -3.98 3.44
C LEU A 166 15.77 -3.21 4.58
N CYS A 167 14.95 -2.23 4.25
CA CYS A 167 14.18 -1.43 5.19
C CYS A 167 12.71 -1.41 4.80
N ILE A 168 11.84 -1.10 5.76
CA ILE A 168 10.45 -0.74 5.48
C ILE A 168 10.31 0.75 5.74
N THR A 169 9.91 1.52 4.73
CA THR A 169 9.79 2.97 4.83
C THR A 169 8.34 3.40 4.67
N GLY A 170 7.84 4.19 5.62
CA GLY A 170 6.55 4.85 5.54
C GLY A 170 6.70 6.22 4.89
N TRP A 171 6.08 6.40 3.73
CA TRP A 171 6.13 7.61 2.93
C TRP A 171 4.81 8.36 3.02
N THR A 172 4.82 9.56 3.60
CA THR A 172 3.63 10.40 3.69
C THR A 172 3.56 11.35 2.51
N PHE A 173 2.37 11.46 1.92
CA PHE A 173 2.08 12.47 0.92
C PHE A 173 2.07 13.87 1.54
N ARG A 174 2.83 14.79 0.96
CA ARG A 174 2.70 16.22 1.28
C ARG A 174 1.97 16.95 0.16
N PRO A 175 0.82 17.58 0.44
CA PRO A 175 0.17 18.44 -0.55
C PRO A 175 1.07 19.65 -0.82
N CYS A 176 1.41 19.86 -2.09
CA CYS A 176 2.10 21.07 -2.51
C CYS A 176 1.08 22.20 -2.71
N LEU A 177 1.31 23.33 -2.05
CA LEU A 177 0.62 24.57 -2.38
C LEU A 177 1.08 24.97 -3.79
N ASN A 178 0.16 25.12 -4.74
CA ASN A 178 0.40 25.51 -6.14
C ASN A 178 0.91 24.41 -7.09
N ALA A 179 0.87 23.13 -6.72
CA ALA A 179 1.10 22.08 -7.72
C ALA A 179 -0.15 21.90 -8.58
N HIS A 180 0.05 21.83 -9.90
CA HIS A 180 -0.98 21.45 -10.85
C HIS A 180 -1.52 20.05 -10.49
N VAL A 181 -2.81 19.79 -10.73
CA VAL A 181 -3.45 18.49 -10.41
C VAL A 181 -2.75 17.28 -11.09
N ASP A 182 -2.10 17.52 -12.22
CA ASP A 182 -1.35 16.49 -12.97
C ASP A 182 0.07 16.25 -12.45
N CYS A 183 0.56 17.06 -11.51
CA CYS A 183 1.90 16.88 -10.97
C CYS A 183 2.01 15.56 -10.19
N PRO A 184 3.15 14.85 -10.30
CA PRO A 184 3.38 13.63 -9.52
C PRO A 184 3.40 13.95 -8.03
N MET A 185 2.91 13.01 -7.22
CA MET A 185 2.85 13.19 -5.78
C MET A 185 4.24 13.25 -5.15
N LEU A 186 4.48 14.26 -4.31
CA LEU A 186 5.67 14.33 -3.48
C LEU A 186 5.47 13.57 -2.17
N PHE A 187 6.29 12.55 -2.00
CA PHE A 187 6.31 11.71 -0.80
C PHE A 187 7.55 12.03 0.03
N GLU A 188 7.38 12.19 1.34
CA GLU A 188 8.48 12.32 2.30
C GLU A 188 8.47 11.16 3.30
N PRO A 189 9.64 10.63 3.70
CA PRO A 189 9.69 9.54 4.64
C PRO A 189 9.34 10.03 6.06
N THR A 190 8.39 9.36 6.71
CA THR A 190 7.95 9.67 8.09
C THR A 190 8.60 8.76 9.12
N PHE A 191 8.74 7.48 8.79
CA PHE A 191 9.46 6.51 9.61
C PHE A 191 10.17 5.48 8.74
N ARG A 192 11.17 4.82 9.33
CA ARG A 192 11.90 3.72 8.72
C ARG A 192 12.08 2.60 9.73
N ILE A 193 11.84 1.37 9.31
CA ILE A 193 12.13 0.17 10.08
C ILE A 193 13.34 -0.48 9.45
N ARG A 194 14.39 -0.63 10.24
CA ARG A 194 15.68 -1.17 9.80
C ARG A 194 16.12 -2.30 10.70
N LEU A 195 16.68 -3.35 10.11
CA LEU A 195 17.36 -4.39 10.86
C LEU A 195 18.80 -3.93 11.18
N THR A 196 19.24 -4.12 12.43
CA THR A 196 20.62 -3.86 12.85
C THR A 196 21.31 -5.16 13.20
N GLU A 197 22.63 -5.24 13.00
CA GLU A 197 23.38 -6.49 13.21
C GLU A 197 23.17 -7.01 14.65
N ARG A 198 22.73 -8.26 14.78
CA ARG A 198 22.49 -8.97 16.06
C ARG A 198 21.33 -8.49 16.95
N LYS A 199 20.53 -7.51 16.52
CA LYS A 199 19.35 -7.02 17.28
C LYS A 199 18.05 -7.18 16.49
N SER A 200 16.90 -7.03 17.16
CA SER A 200 15.60 -6.93 16.49
C SER A 200 15.53 -5.67 15.63
N ALA A 201 14.57 -5.64 14.68
CA ALA A 201 14.33 -4.47 13.88
C ALA A 201 14.04 -3.23 14.76
N THR A 202 14.64 -2.10 14.42
CA THR A 202 14.47 -0.82 15.11
C THR A 202 13.60 0.09 14.26
N VAL A 203 12.65 0.79 14.89
CA VAL A 203 11.80 1.78 14.23
C VAL A 203 12.38 3.17 14.49
N GLU A 204 12.73 3.86 13.42
CA GLU A 204 13.31 5.20 13.40
C GLU A 204 12.26 6.20 12.91
N CYS A 205 12.04 7.27 13.65
CA CYS A 205 11.32 8.45 13.20
C CYS A 205 12.24 9.27 12.29
N MET A 206 11.72 9.64 11.12
CA MET A 206 12.41 10.45 10.11
C MET A 206 11.92 11.92 10.10
N GLU A 207 10.99 12.27 11.00
CA GLU A 207 10.42 13.61 11.09
C GLU A 207 11.44 14.63 11.60
N GLY A 208 11.44 15.82 11.00
CA GLY A 208 12.34 16.94 11.30
C GLY A 208 13.51 17.05 10.32
N ARG A 209 13.53 18.14 9.53
CA ARG A 209 14.51 18.38 8.44
C ARG A 209 15.98 18.40 8.88
N HIS A 210 16.26 18.62 10.16
CA HIS A 210 17.62 18.73 10.71
C HIS A 210 17.92 17.73 11.83
N SER A 211 16.94 16.94 12.25
CA SER A 211 17.13 15.92 13.27
C SER A 211 17.60 14.61 12.65
N ARG A 212 18.65 14.02 13.23
CA ARG A 212 19.05 12.65 12.91
C ARG A 212 17.87 11.68 13.20
N PRO A 213 17.77 10.57 12.44
CA PRO A 213 16.83 9.51 12.75
C PRO A 213 16.94 9.10 14.22
N HIS A 214 15.80 8.91 14.89
CA HIS A 214 15.75 8.61 16.31
C HIS A 214 14.64 7.62 16.63
N ASN A 215 14.72 6.99 17.80
CA ASN A 215 13.83 5.90 18.15
C ASN A 215 12.36 6.33 18.19
N CYS A 216 11.52 5.53 17.52
CA CYS A 216 10.08 5.62 17.51
C CYS A 216 9.50 4.31 18.06
N HIS A 217 8.38 4.39 18.75
CA HIS A 217 7.59 3.22 19.12
C HIS A 217 6.49 3.00 18.08
N MET A 218 6.21 1.74 17.76
CA MET A 218 5.17 1.39 16.79
C MET A 218 4.27 0.32 17.39
N GLN A 219 2.97 0.56 17.31
CA GLN A 219 1.94 -0.38 17.70
C GLN A 219 1.15 -0.79 16.44
N ILE A 220 1.02 -2.09 16.23
CA ILE A 220 0.40 -2.67 15.05
C ILE A 220 -0.85 -3.43 15.50
N GLN A 221 -1.98 -3.03 14.94
CA GLN A 221 -3.24 -3.77 14.98
C GLN A 221 -3.64 -4.08 13.53
N LYS A 222 -4.63 -4.97 13.34
CA LYS A 222 -5.01 -5.45 12.00
C LYS A 222 -5.23 -4.33 10.98
N ASP A 223 -6.08 -3.36 11.34
CA ASP A 223 -6.46 -2.24 10.46
C ASP A 223 -6.06 -0.87 11.02
N ARG A 224 -5.20 -0.86 12.06
CA ARG A 224 -4.70 0.36 12.72
C ARG A 224 -3.20 0.30 12.96
N LEU A 225 -2.52 1.37 12.60
CA LEU A 225 -1.09 1.56 12.82
C LEU A 225 -0.88 2.82 13.66
N THR A 226 -0.18 2.70 14.78
CA THR A 226 0.15 3.87 15.61
C THR A 226 1.66 4.01 15.73
N THR A 227 2.17 5.21 15.45
CA THR A 227 3.59 5.55 15.59
C THR A 227 3.73 6.64 16.65
N GLN A 228 4.55 6.37 17.66
CA GLN A 228 4.80 7.29 18.75
C GLN A 228 6.27 7.72 18.79
N CYS A 229 6.53 9.01 18.57
CA CYS A 229 7.85 9.59 18.73
C CYS A 229 8.08 9.98 20.20
N LYS A 230 9.20 9.56 20.78
CA LYS A 230 9.58 9.93 22.16
C LYS A 230 10.31 11.27 22.26
N LYS A 231 10.71 11.86 21.13
CA LYS A 231 11.51 13.08 21.09
C LYS A 231 10.60 14.28 20.82
N THR A 232 10.26 15.03 21.86
CA THR A 232 9.37 16.20 21.80
C THR A 232 10.01 17.47 21.23
N ASP A 233 11.33 17.43 20.96
CA ASP A 233 12.14 18.59 20.59
C ASP A 233 12.15 18.95 19.09
N HIS A 234 11.30 18.32 18.25
CA HIS A 234 11.08 18.71 16.85
C HIS A 234 10.76 20.22 16.69
N ARG A 235 10.34 20.87 17.78
CA ARG A 235 10.07 22.31 17.92
C ARG A 235 11.27 23.23 17.67
N LYS A 236 12.51 22.78 17.90
CA LYS A 236 13.72 23.63 17.79
C LYS A 236 14.34 23.63 16.39
N ASP A 237 14.02 22.62 15.58
CA ASP A 237 14.64 22.37 14.28
C ASP A 237 13.76 22.83 13.09
N SER A 238 12.60 23.46 13.33
CA SER A 238 11.80 24.04 12.24
C SER A 238 12.36 25.42 11.86
N PRO A 239 12.95 25.62 10.67
CA PRO A 239 13.41 26.94 10.25
C PRO A 239 12.23 27.91 10.17
N ALA A 240 12.48 29.18 10.48
CA ALA A 240 11.49 30.26 10.42
C ALA A 240 10.74 30.33 9.08
N ARG A 241 11.31 29.83 7.97
CA ARG A 241 10.67 29.77 6.65
C ARG A 241 9.41 28.88 6.59
N LEU A 242 9.29 27.86 7.46
CA LEU A 242 8.04 27.08 7.59
C LEU A 242 6.91 27.86 8.29
N ARG A 243 7.19 29.05 8.86
CA ARG A 243 6.13 29.96 9.34
C ARG A 243 5.31 30.56 8.21
N ASP A 244 5.84 30.61 7.00
CA ASP A 244 5.27 31.45 5.95
C ASP A 244 4.40 30.68 4.95
N GLU A 245 4.67 29.39 4.66
CA GLU A 245 3.84 28.61 3.72
C GLU A 245 2.71 27.81 4.40
N TRP A 246 2.91 27.29 5.62
CA TRP A 246 1.89 26.51 6.35
C TRP A 246 1.75 26.89 7.83
N GLY A 247 2.67 27.71 8.35
CA GLY A 247 2.83 27.96 9.77
C GLY A 247 1.87 28.97 10.40
N ARG A 248 0.81 29.40 9.71
CA ARG A 248 -0.23 30.23 10.33
C ARG A 248 -1.54 29.49 10.62
N VAL A 249 -1.89 28.42 9.90
CA VAL A 249 -3.22 27.79 10.06
C VAL A 249 -3.18 26.41 10.75
N LEU A 250 -2.12 25.60 10.56
CA LEU A 250 -1.97 24.33 11.31
C LEU A 250 -1.50 24.52 12.78
N VAL A 251 -1.24 25.76 13.19
CA VAL A 251 -0.36 26.05 14.32
C VAL A 251 -1.07 26.12 15.66
N GLN A 252 -2.39 26.26 15.72
CA GLN A 252 -3.05 26.54 17.01
C GLN A 252 -3.79 25.37 17.67
N LYS A 253 -4.16 24.30 16.93
CA LYS A 253 -4.81 23.10 17.52
C LYS A 253 -4.13 21.75 17.24
N VAL A 254 -3.24 21.63 16.25
CA VAL A 254 -2.62 20.34 15.85
C VAL A 254 -1.24 20.11 16.48
N ARG A 255 -0.63 21.14 17.08
CA ARG A 255 0.78 21.13 17.53
C ARG A 255 1.12 20.31 18.77
N GLN A 256 0.13 19.79 19.52
CA GLN A 256 0.35 18.90 20.67
C GLN A 256 0.27 17.40 20.33
N ARG A 257 -0.15 17.02 19.10
CA ARG A 257 -0.44 15.61 18.74
C ARG A 257 0.61 14.92 17.84
N TYR A 258 1.71 15.59 17.46
CA TYR A 258 2.75 14.99 16.60
C TYR A 258 3.56 13.87 17.28
N ASP A 259 3.47 13.73 18.60
CA ASP A 259 4.16 12.66 19.31
C ASP A 259 3.51 11.29 19.09
N CYS A 260 2.26 11.23 18.63
CA CYS A 260 1.53 9.98 18.40
C CYS A 260 0.58 10.10 17.20
N LEU A 261 0.94 9.47 16.08
CA LEU A 261 0.13 9.43 14.86
C LEU A 261 -0.55 8.07 14.74
N THR A 262 -1.86 8.06 14.54
CA THR A 262 -2.64 6.84 14.28
C THR A 262 -3.12 6.86 12.85
N TYR A 263 -3.00 5.72 12.17
CA TYR A 263 -3.40 5.52 10.80
C TYR A 263 -4.39 4.36 10.69
N ARG A 264 -5.30 4.45 9.72
CA ARG A 264 -6.26 3.40 9.34
C ARG A 264 -5.89 2.82 8.00
N ARG A 265 -6.08 1.51 7.84
CA ARG A 265 -5.80 0.83 6.59
C ARG A 265 -6.73 1.30 5.48
N LEU A 266 -6.16 1.52 4.30
CA LEU A 266 -6.86 1.94 3.10
C LEU A 266 -6.54 0.98 1.95
N TYR A 267 -7.56 0.62 1.19
CA TYR A 267 -7.42 -0.24 0.01
C TYR A 267 -7.81 0.53 -1.25
N LEU A 268 -7.21 0.15 -2.37
CA LEU A 268 -7.67 0.60 -3.67
C LEU A 268 -8.96 -0.14 -4.06
N PRO A 269 -9.85 0.55 -4.80
CA PRO A 269 -11.08 -0.04 -5.30
C PRO A 269 -10.80 -1.19 -6.28
N PRO A 270 -11.57 -2.29 -6.23
CA PRO A 270 -11.48 -3.34 -7.23
C PRO A 270 -11.89 -2.79 -8.60
N SER A 271 -11.20 -3.21 -9.65
CA SER A 271 -11.55 -2.86 -11.03
C SER A 271 -12.45 -3.92 -11.63
N GLN A 272 -13.52 -3.52 -12.29
CA GLN A 272 -14.42 -4.40 -13.04
C GLN A 272 -14.42 -4.04 -14.53
N PRO A 273 -14.62 -5.01 -15.45
CA PRO A 273 -14.65 -4.72 -16.88
C PRO A 273 -15.75 -3.75 -17.32
N ASP A 274 -16.85 -3.70 -16.57
CA ASP A 274 -18.01 -2.84 -16.85
C ASP A 274 -17.87 -1.42 -16.25
N ASP A 275 -16.75 -1.11 -15.59
CA ASP A 275 -16.50 0.20 -15.02
C ASP A 275 -16.32 1.26 -16.11
N LEU A 276 -16.87 2.45 -15.89
CA LEU A 276 -16.80 3.56 -16.85
C LEU A 276 -15.36 3.98 -17.19
N ILE A 277 -14.49 3.96 -16.18
CA ILE A 277 -13.04 4.15 -16.28
C ILE A 277 -12.40 3.32 -15.18
N ARG A 278 -11.09 3.08 -15.27
CA ARG A 278 -10.37 2.36 -14.20
C ARG A 278 -10.55 3.07 -12.85
N PRO A 279 -11.06 2.42 -11.78
CA PRO A 279 -11.18 3.08 -10.48
C PRO A 279 -9.80 3.33 -9.85
N GLY A 280 -9.73 4.19 -8.82
CA GLY A 280 -8.46 4.54 -8.19
C GLY A 280 -8.44 5.89 -7.48
N LEU A 281 -7.25 6.40 -7.22
CA LEU A 281 -7.04 7.69 -6.57
C LEU A 281 -6.89 8.82 -7.59
N PHE A 282 -7.48 9.95 -7.27
CA PHE A 282 -7.46 11.17 -8.06
C PHE A 282 -7.11 12.37 -7.17
N GLN A 283 -6.35 13.31 -7.71
CA GLN A 283 -5.99 14.57 -7.06
C GLN A 283 -6.98 15.65 -7.48
N CYS A 284 -7.41 16.50 -6.54
CA CYS A 284 -8.18 17.70 -6.82
C CYS A 284 -7.65 18.91 -6.06
N ASN A 285 -7.75 20.09 -6.67
CA ASN A 285 -7.52 21.35 -5.99
C ASN A 285 -8.85 21.89 -5.43
N CYS A 286 -9.26 21.30 -4.31
CA CYS A 286 -10.62 21.40 -3.76
C CYS A 286 -10.62 21.79 -2.27
N SER A 287 -9.48 22.22 -1.72
CA SER A 287 -9.38 22.66 -0.31
C SER A 287 -8.66 24.00 -0.21
N ALA A 288 -9.00 24.78 0.83
CA ALA A 288 -8.27 26.01 1.16
C ALA A 288 -6.78 25.77 1.48
N TYR A 289 -6.40 24.50 1.65
CA TYR A 289 -5.07 24.02 2.00
C TYR A 289 -4.33 23.39 0.79
N GLY A 290 -4.88 23.51 -0.44
CA GLY A 290 -4.28 22.98 -1.66
C GLY A 290 -4.83 21.61 -2.09
N LEU A 291 -3.97 20.81 -2.73
CA LEU A 291 -4.34 19.52 -3.31
C LEU A 291 -4.91 18.55 -2.26
N SER A 292 -6.00 17.88 -2.60
CA SER A 292 -6.58 16.77 -1.86
C SER A 292 -6.68 15.55 -2.75
N ILE A 293 -6.84 14.38 -2.14
CA ILE A 293 -6.95 13.09 -2.82
C ILE A 293 -8.35 12.56 -2.58
N ALA A 294 -9.00 12.11 -3.65
CA ALA A 294 -10.27 11.41 -3.61
C ALA A 294 -10.15 10.05 -4.29
N MET A 295 -10.93 9.08 -3.83
CA MET A 295 -10.95 7.71 -4.33
C MET A 295 -12.25 7.48 -5.12
N LEU A 296 -12.12 7.19 -6.41
CA LEU A 296 -13.24 6.81 -7.28
C LEU A 296 -13.44 5.30 -7.23
N SER A 297 -14.66 4.85 -6.91
CA SER A 297 -15.05 3.44 -6.84
C SER A 297 -16.41 3.22 -7.49
N PHE A 298 -16.64 2.05 -8.09
CA PHE A 298 -17.90 1.70 -8.76
C PHE A 298 -18.73 0.72 -7.93
N HIS A 299 -20.04 0.96 -7.89
CA HIS A 299 -21.03 0.22 -7.09
C HIS A 299 -22.27 -0.05 -7.95
N GLY A 300 -22.10 -0.80 -9.05
CA GLY A 300 -23.17 -1.13 -9.98
C GLY A 300 -23.70 0.09 -10.73
N LYS A 301 -24.87 0.61 -10.35
CA LYS A 301 -25.52 1.75 -11.02
C LYS A 301 -24.96 3.12 -10.59
N TYR A 302 -24.07 3.13 -9.60
CA TYR A 302 -23.52 4.34 -9.01
C TYR A 302 -22.00 4.28 -9.01
N ALA A 303 -21.34 5.40 -9.27
CA ALA A 303 -19.94 5.59 -8.91
C ALA A 303 -19.86 6.51 -7.69
N ARG A 304 -18.89 6.26 -6.82
CA ARG A 304 -18.70 7.03 -5.60
C ARG A 304 -17.27 7.54 -5.54
N LEU A 305 -17.14 8.84 -5.34
CA LEU A 305 -15.91 9.54 -5.11
C LEU A 305 -15.83 9.91 -3.62
N THR A 306 -14.94 9.24 -2.89
CA THR A 306 -14.76 9.43 -1.44
C THR A 306 -13.48 10.18 -1.16
N LYS A 307 -13.54 11.32 -0.48
CA LYS A 307 -12.35 12.10 -0.14
C LYS A 307 -11.47 11.36 0.88
N VAL A 308 -10.21 11.15 0.52
CA VAL A 308 -9.20 10.42 1.32
C VAL A 308 -8.29 11.38 2.10
N THR A 309 -7.97 12.54 1.54
CA THR A 309 -7.20 13.58 2.27
C THR A 309 -7.97 14.88 2.32
N GLY A 310 -7.70 15.71 3.32
CA GLY A 310 -8.41 16.97 3.53
C GLY A 310 -9.09 17.10 4.88
N ASP A 311 -9.86 18.17 5.01
CA ASP A 311 -10.50 18.68 6.23
C ASP A 311 -12.01 18.33 6.34
N SER A 312 -12.54 17.60 5.37
CA SER A 312 -13.98 17.41 5.18
C SER A 312 -14.29 15.98 4.74
N ASN A 313 -15.40 15.44 5.25
CA ASN A 313 -15.95 14.15 4.81
C ASN A 313 -16.84 14.42 3.60
N HIS A 314 -16.20 14.61 2.46
CA HIS A 314 -16.83 14.86 1.17
C HIS A 314 -17.06 13.55 0.43
N SER A 315 -18.30 13.34 -0.03
CA SER A 315 -18.69 12.16 -0.82
C SER A 315 -19.55 12.60 -1.98
N LEU A 316 -19.03 12.43 -3.20
CA LEU A 316 -19.75 12.65 -4.44
C LEU A 316 -20.27 11.31 -4.98
N GLU A 317 -21.57 11.21 -5.18
CA GLU A 317 -22.24 10.04 -5.78
C GLU A 317 -22.68 10.38 -7.21
N ILE A 318 -22.30 9.56 -8.17
CA ILE A 318 -22.52 9.77 -9.60
C ILE A 318 -23.53 8.72 -10.07
N HIS A 319 -24.65 9.17 -10.63
CA HIS A 319 -25.71 8.30 -11.11
C HIS A 319 -25.46 7.91 -12.56
N LEU A 320 -24.90 6.71 -12.78
CA LEU A 320 -24.48 6.25 -14.11
C LEU A 320 -25.66 6.03 -15.07
N MET A 321 -26.88 5.84 -14.54
CA MET A 321 -28.11 5.72 -15.33
C MET A 321 -28.71 7.08 -15.75
N ARG A 322 -28.19 8.19 -15.22
CA ARG A 322 -28.73 9.55 -15.44
C ARG A 322 -27.76 10.36 -16.27
N ARG A 323 -27.62 9.96 -17.54
CA ARG A 323 -26.77 10.65 -18.52
C ARG A 323 -27.40 11.98 -18.93
N ILE A 324 -26.58 13.02 -19.00
CA ILE A 324 -26.96 14.34 -19.51
C ILE A 324 -26.50 14.40 -20.97
N GLN A 325 -27.44 14.67 -21.88
CA GLN A 325 -27.14 14.74 -23.31
C GLN A 325 -26.30 15.97 -23.64
N LEU A 326 -25.40 15.81 -24.62
CA LEU A 326 -24.42 16.82 -25.03
C LEU A 326 -24.63 17.23 -26.49
N PRO A 327 -25.72 17.95 -26.83
CA PRO A 327 -25.88 18.49 -28.18
C PRO A 327 -24.78 19.53 -28.45
N ASP A 328 -23.76 19.14 -29.22
CA ASP A 328 -22.61 19.93 -29.71
C ASP A 328 -21.83 20.74 -28.65
N GLY A 329 -22.00 20.43 -27.36
CA GLY A 329 -21.39 21.16 -26.25
C GLY A 329 -22.01 22.54 -25.97
N GLU A 330 -23.12 22.90 -26.64
CA GLU A 330 -23.80 24.19 -26.44
C GLU A 330 -24.37 24.35 -25.03
N ILE A 331 -24.79 23.22 -24.42
CA ILE A 331 -25.37 23.20 -23.07
C ILE A 331 -24.45 23.83 -22.00
N PHE A 332 -23.14 23.77 -22.20
CA PHE A 332 -22.19 24.38 -21.28
C PHE A 332 -22.06 25.90 -21.45
N ARG A 333 -22.44 26.46 -22.60
CA ARG A 333 -22.42 27.92 -22.81
C ARG A 333 -23.54 28.60 -22.03
N ASN A 334 -24.65 27.91 -21.81
CA ASN A 334 -25.82 28.42 -21.11
C ASN A 334 -25.96 27.83 -19.70
N PHE A 335 -25.36 28.51 -18.73
CA PHE A 335 -25.37 28.07 -17.33
C PHE A 335 -26.79 27.86 -16.76
N ASN A 336 -27.74 28.73 -17.14
CA ASN A 336 -29.12 28.64 -16.64
C ASN A 336 -29.83 27.38 -17.15
N GLU A 337 -29.54 26.98 -18.37
CA GLU A 337 -30.08 25.76 -18.97
C GLU A 337 -29.48 24.52 -18.30
N LEU A 338 -28.16 24.49 -18.12
CA LEU A 338 -27.49 23.41 -17.38
C LEU A 338 -28.07 23.24 -15.97
N SER A 339 -28.24 24.34 -15.24
CA SER A 339 -28.82 24.34 -13.89
C SER A 339 -30.26 23.80 -13.88
N ARG A 340 -31.10 24.22 -14.85
CA ARG A 340 -32.48 23.72 -14.99
C ARG A 340 -32.53 22.21 -15.25
N VAL A 341 -31.67 21.70 -16.14
CA VAL A 341 -31.61 20.26 -16.45
C VAL A 341 -31.22 19.46 -15.20
N VAL A 342 -30.21 19.91 -14.47
CA VAL A 342 -29.76 19.26 -13.22
C VAL A 342 -30.88 19.25 -12.18
N GLN A 343 -31.58 20.36 -11.99
CA GLN A 343 -32.70 20.44 -11.05
C GLN A 343 -33.87 19.55 -11.44
N GLU A 344 -34.16 19.39 -12.73
CA GLU A 344 -35.23 18.52 -13.19
C GLU A 344 -34.90 17.04 -12.95
N ILE A 345 -33.67 16.63 -13.28
CA ILE A 345 -33.18 15.27 -12.97
C ILE A 345 -33.19 15.04 -11.45
N ASP A 346 -32.76 16.03 -10.65
CA ASP A 346 -32.77 15.93 -9.20
C ASP A 346 -34.19 15.67 -8.64
N LYS A 347 -35.19 16.41 -9.11
CA LYS A 347 -36.60 16.19 -8.72
C LYS A 347 -37.08 14.80 -9.09
N GLN A 348 -36.71 14.29 -10.27
CA GLN A 348 -37.07 12.92 -10.68
C GLN A 348 -36.43 11.88 -9.77
N VAL A 349 -35.14 12.01 -9.48
CA VAL A 349 -34.40 11.10 -8.59
C VAL A 349 -34.99 11.11 -7.17
N ILE A 350 -35.36 12.29 -6.65
CA ILE A 350 -36.00 12.41 -5.32
C ILE A 350 -37.37 11.71 -5.31
N ARG A 351 -38.20 11.92 -6.34
CA ARG A 351 -39.53 11.28 -6.44
C ARG A 351 -39.43 9.76 -6.51
N GLU A 352 -38.54 9.22 -7.34
CA GLU A 352 -38.33 7.78 -7.46
C GLU A 352 -37.84 7.15 -6.15
N ARG A 353 -36.97 7.87 -5.43
CA ARG A 353 -36.47 7.42 -4.12
C ARG A 353 -37.57 7.38 -3.07
N GLN A 354 -38.48 8.37 -3.08
CA GLN A 354 -39.64 8.39 -2.19
C GLN A 354 -40.59 7.23 -2.48
N GLN A 355 -40.89 6.97 -3.75
CA GLN A 355 -41.76 5.85 -4.16
C GLN A 355 -41.18 4.48 -3.76
N GLN A 356 -39.88 4.25 -3.94
CA GLN A 356 -39.23 3.00 -3.52
C GLN A 356 -39.22 2.82 -1.99
N GLN A 357 -39.25 3.91 -1.23
CA GLN A 357 -39.28 3.85 0.23
C GLN A 357 -40.69 3.61 0.77
N GLU A 358 -41.72 4.05 0.05
CA GLU A 358 -43.14 3.78 0.36
C GLU A 358 -43.52 2.33 0.01
N ASP A 359 -43.08 1.82 -1.15
CA ASP A 359 -43.39 0.47 -1.64
C ASP A 359 -42.66 -0.66 -0.86
N GLY A 360 -41.61 -0.31 -0.11
CA GLY A 360 -40.89 -1.24 0.77
C GLY A 360 -41.61 -1.59 2.08
N THR A 361 -42.82 -1.06 2.32
CA THR A 361 -43.59 -1.26 3.56
C THR A 361 -44.79 -2.21 3.38
N GLU A 362 -45.15 -2.59 2.16
CA GLU A 362 -46.24 -3.53 1.90
C GLU A 362 -45.72 -4.82 1.24
N GLU A 363 -45.52 -5.86 2.05
CA GLU A 363 -45.54 -7.23 1.54
C GLU A 363 -46.95 -7.53 1.01
N SER A 364 -47.16 -7.44 -0.31
CA SER A 364 -48.26 -8.13 -0.96
C SER A 364 -47.97 -8.43 -2.43
N GLU A 365 -47.79 -9.72 -2.69
CA GLU A 365 -48.16 -10.47 -3.91
C GLU A 365 -48.27 -9.70 -5.23
N GLY A 366 -47.20 -9.81 -6.02
CA GLY A 366 -47.28 -10.31 -7.39
C GLY A 366 -48.06 -9.47 -8.40
N HIS A 367 -47.45 -8.40 -8.91
CA HIS A 367 -47.57 -8.06 -10.32
C HIS A 367 -46.26 -7.42 -10.81
N GLY A 368 -45.61 -8.09 -11.76
CA GLY A 368 -44.41 -7.59 -12.44
C GLY A 368 -44.75 -6.35 -13.25
N TRP A 369 -44.40 -5.18 -12.72
CA TRP A 369 -44.35 -3.96 -13.50
C TRP A 369 -43.11 -4.00 -14.39
N GLN A 370 -43.31 -4.45 -15.62
CA GLN A 370 -42.37 -4.21 -16.71
C GLN A 370 -42.26 -2.70 -16.91
N SER A 371 -41.22 -2.10 -16.33
CA SER A 371 -40.72 -0.81 -16.81
C SER A 371 -40.30 -0.96 -18.28
N PRO A 372 -40.49 0.06 -19.14
CA PRO A 372 -39.95 0.01 -20.50
C PRO A 372 -38.46 -0.28 -20.38
N ALA A 373 -37.98 -1.28 -21.14
CA ALA A 373 -36.63 -1.83 -21.05
C ALA A 373 -35.60 -0.69 -20.97
N GLN A 374 -35.16 -0.36 -19.76
CA GLN A 374 -34.05 0.55 -19.57
C GLN A 374 -32.82 -0.21 -20.04
N PRO A 375 -32.06 0.32 -21.01
CA PRO A 375 -30.85 -0.35 -21.48
C PRO A 375 -29.97 -0.63 -20.27
N SER A 376 -29.42 -1.84 -20.22
CA SER A 376 -28.45 -2.21 -19.19
C SER A 376 -27.33 -1.17 -19.13
N VAL A 377 -26.64 -1.03 -17.99
CA VAL A 377 -25.46 -0.15 -17.86
C VAL A 377 -24.51 -0.41 -19.04
N ARG A 378 -24.33 -1.69 -19.40
CA ARG A 378 -23.56 -2.15 -20.55
C ARG A 378 -24.07 -1.62 -21.90
N GLU A 379 -25.36 -1.68 -22.19
CA GLU A 379 -25.92 -1.17 -23.47
C GLU A 379 -25.84 0.35 -23.56
N SER A 380 -26.06 1.05 -22.44
CA SER A 380 -25.95 2.51 -22.37
C SER A 380 -24.50 3.01 -22.51
N LEU A 381 -23.54 2.24 -21.98
CA LEU A 381 -22.12 2.59 -21.96
C LEU A 381 -21.40 2.11 -23.23
N ALA A 382 -21.83 0.99 -23.83
CA ALA A 382 -21.34 0.50 -25.12
C ALA A 382 -21.79 1.41 -26.29
N ALA A 383 -23.04 1.87 -26.30
CA ALA A 383 -23.51 2.84 -27.30
C ALA A 383 -22.77 4.18 -27.19
N ALA A 384 -22.32 4.55 -25.99
CA ALA A 384 -21.63 5.80 -25.71
C ALA A 384 -20.10 5.74 -25.94
N SER A 385 -19.51 4.53 -25.97
CA SER A 385 -18.09 4.34 -26.34
C SER A 385 -17.81 4.68 -27.81
N GLU A 386 -18.86 4.69 -28.65
CA GLU A 386 -18.78 5.07 -30.06
C GLU A 386 -19.00 6.58 -30.33
N GLU A 387 -19.37 7.36 -29.32
CA GLU A 387 -19.59 8.81 -29.48
C GLU A 387 -18.27 9.59 -29.47
N LEU A 388 -18.09 10.46 -30.47
CA LEU A 388 -16.92 11.32 -30.57
C LEU A 388 -16.91 12.35 -29.43
N PRO A 389 -15.74 12.66 -28.83
CA PRO A 389 -15.63 13.71 -27.82
C PRO A 389 -16.18 15.05 -28.34
N VAL A 390 -17.00 15.72 -27.53
CA VAL A 390 -17.58 17.02 -27.85
C VAL A 390 -16.75 18.16 -27.25
N PRO A 391 -16.76 19.36 -27.83
CA PRO A 391 -16.11 20.52 -27.23
C PRO A 391 -16.67 20.84 -25.84
N PHE A 392 -15.77 21.12 -24.89
CA PHE A 392 -16.09 21.53 -23.54
C PHE A 392 -15.51 22.91 -23.22
N VAL A 393 -16.37 23.78 -22.70
CA VAL A 393 -16.01 25.11 -22.19
C VAL A 393 -16.73 25.32 -20.88
N LEU A 394 -16.05 25.85 -19.86
CA LEU A 394 -16.72 26.16 -18.61
C LEU A 394 -17.82 27.22 -18.82
N PRO A 395 -19.02 27.04 -18.22
CA PRO A 395 -20.06 28.05 -18.29
C PRO A 395 -19.58 29.41 -17.75
N VAL A 396 -20.08 30.49 -18.36
CA VAL A 396 -19.73 31.85 -17.95
C VAL A 396 -20.10 32.07 -16.48
N GLY A 397 -19.14 32.54 -15.67
CA GLY A 397 -19.33 32.80 -14.25
C GLY A 397 -18.94 31.63 -13.32
N VAL A 398 -18.66 30.44 -13.87
CA VAL A 398 -18.15 29.30 -13.07
C VAL A 398 -16.67 29.50 -12.75
N LEU A 399 -16.35 29.49 -11.47
CA LEU A 399 -14.98 29.58 -10.96
C LEU A 399 -14.29 28.22 -11.02
N SER A 400 -13.01 28.22 -11.33
CA SER A 400 -12.14 27.06 -11.16
C SER A 400 -10.79 27.50 -10.61
N MET A 401 -10.20 26.68 -9.75
CA MET A 401 -8.82 26.86 -9.28
C MET A 401 -7.81 26.51 -10.36
N ASP A 402 -8.17 25.59 -11.26
CA ASP A 402 -7.33 25.11 -12.33
C ASP A 402 -7.59 25.93 -13.60
N GLN A 403 -6.55 26.63 -14.06
CA GLN A 403 -6.64 27.46 -15.27
C GLN A 403 -6.57 26.61 -16.56
N THR A 404 -6.04 25.40 -16.44
CA THR A 404 -5.82 24.43 -17.50
C THR A 404 -6.70 23.21 -17.26
N TYR A 405 -7.69 23.02 -18.13
CA TYR A 405 -8.58 21.86 -18.12
C TYR A 405 -8.81 21.35 -19.55
N PRO A 406 -9.13 20.06 -19.73
CA PRO A 406 -9.39 19.49 -21.05
C PRO A 406 -10.52 20.23 -21.79
N ARG A 407 -10.35 20.46 -23.09
CA ARG A 407 -11.30 21.21 -23.93
C ARG A 407 -12.31 20.34 -24.66
N THR A 408 -12.35 19.06 -24.34
CA THR A 408 -13.29 18.09 -24.91
C THR A 408 -13.75 17.13 -23.83
N CYS A 409 -15.04 16.79 -23.79
CA CYS A 409 -15.58 15.79 -22.88
C CYS A 409 -16.25 14.64 -23.64
N ARG A 410 -16.26 13.45 -23.04
CA ARG A 410 -16.87 12.23 -23.61
C ARG A 410 -18.30 12.04 -23.12
N MET A 411 -18.52 12.18 -21.82
CA MET A 411 -19.81 11.87 -21.20
C MET A 411 -20.08 12.80 -20.03
N CYS A 412 -21.37 13.02 -19.75
CA CYS A 412 -21.82 13.76 -18.59
C CYS A 412 -22.92 12.99 -17.87
N PHE A 413 -22.84 12.99 -16.54
CA PHE A 413 -23.78 12.30 -15.68
C PHE A 413 -24.25 13.24 -14.58
N TYR A 414 -25.47 13.01 -14.11
CA TYR A 414 -25.96 13.64 -12.90
C TYR A 414 -25.18 13.12 -11.68
N GLY A 415 -24.72 14.03 -10.84
CA GLY A 415 -24.03 13.73 -9.61
C GLY A 415 -24.62 14.48 -8.43
N VAL A 416 -24.48 13.89 -7.25
CA VAL A 416 -24.93 14.45 -5.98
C VAL A 416 -23.74 14.52 -5.06
N ASP A 417 -23.38 15.74 -4.72
CA ASP A 417 -22.35 15.97 -3.74
C ASP A 417 -22.97 16.07 -2.34
N THR A 418 -22.46 15.27 -1.42
CA THR A 418 -22.84 15.34 -0.01
C THR A 418 -21.65 15.86 0.78
N PHE A 419 -21.80 17.07 1.30
CA PHE A 419 -20.77 17.74 2.08
C PHE A 419 -21.24 17.89 3.54
N THR A 420 -20.56 17.22 4.46
CA THR A 420 -20.78 17.41 5.90
C THR A 420 -19.72 18.34 6.44
N TYR A 421 -20.12 19.52 6.94
CA TYR A 421 -19.25 20.41 7.69
C TYR A 421 -19.68 20.43 9.16
N THR A 422 -18.69 20.36 10.06
CA THR A 422 -18.88 20.51 11.49
C THR A 422 -18.68 21.98 11.85
N VAL A 423 -19.75 22.66 12.27
CA VAL A 423 -19.63 24.03 12.77
C VAL A 423 -19.00 23.97 14.16
N THR A 424 -17.74 24.41 14.25
CA THR A 424 -16.91 24.35 15.46
C THR A 424 -17.48 25.09 16.68
N LEU A 425 -18.55 25.87 16.53
CA LEU A 425 -19.17 26.56 17.67
C LEU A 425 -20.08 25.65 18.52
N ASN A 426 -20.77 24.67 17.94
CA ASN A 426 -21.79 23.87 18.66
C ASN A 426 -21.74 22.35 18.40
N GLY A 427 -20.78 21.83 17.62
CA GLY A 427 -20.70 20.39 17.31
C GLY A 427 -21.85 19.88 16.43
N LEU A 428 -22.65 20.78 15.85
CA LEU A 428 -23.71 20.43 14.92
C LEU A 428 -23.07 20.13 13.55
N ALA A 429 -23.20 18.89 13.09
CA ALA A 429 -22.84 18.50 11.74
C ALA A 429 -24.01 18.83 10.81
N CYS A 430 -23.82 19.78 9.90
CA CYS A 430 -24.77 20.06 8.84
C CYS A 430 -24.33 19.30 7.59
N THR A 431 -25.21 18.47 7.05
CA THR A 431 -24.99 17.76 5.80
C THR A 431 -25.77 18.44 4.69
N GLY A 432 -25.05 19.12 3.78
CA GLY A 432 -25.61 19.69 2.57
C GLY A 432 -25.62 18.67 1.44
N ARG A 433 -26.73 18.61 0.69
CA ARG A 433 -26.84 17.83 -0.55
C ARG A 433 -26.88 18.80 -1.72
N HIS A 434 -25.88 18.74 -2.59
CA HIS A 434 -25.68 19.67 -3.70
C HIS A 434 -25.68 18.91 -5.03
N PRO A 435 -26.78 18.94 -5.80
CA PRO A 435 -26.82 18.32 -7.12
C PRO A 435 -25.90 19.06 -8.10
N GLY A 436 -25.33 18.32 -9.03
CA GLY A 436 -24.38 18.87 -10.01
C GLY A 436 -24.14 17.94 -11.20
N VAL A 437 -23.11 18.28 -11.98
CA VAL A 437 -22.77 17.60 -13.22
C VAL A 437 -21.39 16.99 -13.11
N PHE A 438 -21.32 15.66 -13.20
CA PHE A 438 -20.07 14.95 -13.40
C PHE A 438 -19.74 14.92 -14.89
N ILE A 439 -18.49 15.23 -15.22
CA ILE A 439 -18.00 15.37 -16.59
C ILE A 439 -16.79 14.46 -16.76
N LEU A 440 -16.87 13.50 -17.66
CA LEU A 440 -15.74 12.64 -18.01
C LEU A 440 -15.00 13.23 -19.22
N PHE A 441 -13.71 13.53 -19.07
CA PHE A 441 -12.88 14.02 -20.17
C PHE A 441 -12.15 12.87 -20.87
N ASP A 442 -11.43 12.06 -20.09
CA ASP A 442 -10.68 10.90 -20.56
C ASP A 442 -10.49 9.87 -19.42
N GLU A 443 -9.64 8.86 -19.62
CA GLU A 443 -9.36 7.82 -18.61
C GLU A 443 -8.76 8.35 -17.32
N ASN A 444 -8.11 9.51 -17.33
CA ASN A 444 -7.33 10.05 -16.22
C ASN A 444 -7.91 11.36 -15.69
N HIS A 445 -8.79 12.03 -16.42
CA HIS A 445 -9.35 13.31 -16.05
C HIS A 445 -10.88 13.29 -16.07
N PHE A 446 -11.45 13.78 -14.98
CA PHE A 446 -12.87 14.10 -14.90
C PHE A 446 -13.06 15.37 -14.07
N GLY A 447 -14.25 15.96 -14.16
CA GLY A 447 -14.58 17.16 -13.42
C GLY A 447 -15.98 17.10 -12.83
N PHE A 448 -16.23 18.01 -11.90
CA PHE A 448 -17.55 18.18 -11.29
C PHE A 448 -17.90 19.66 -11.22
N ILE A 449 -19.06 20.02 -11.76
CA ILE A 449 -19.62 21.37 -11.66
C ILE A 449 -20.67 21.37 -10.56
N TRP A 450 -20.52 22.30 -9.60
CA TRP A 450 -21.56 22.74 -8.68
C TRP A 450 -22.29 23.95 -9.25
N PRO A 451 -23.53 23.79 -9.76
CA PRO A 451 -24.31 24.91 -10.24
C PRO A 451 -24.64 25.89 -9.10
N GLU A 452 -25.02 25.41 -7.91
CA GLU A 452 -25.40 26.30 -6.81
C GLU A 452 -24.26 27.21 -6.34
N MET A 453 -23.02 26.74 -6.43
CA MET A 453 -21.82 27.46 -5.97
C MET A 453 -21.05 28.14 -7.10
N ASN A 454 -21.51 28.02 -8.36
CA ASN A 454 -20.79 28.43 -9.55
C ASN A 454 -19.32 27.98 -9.53
N TYR A 455 -19.08 26.70 -9.23
CA TYR A 455 -17.73 26.20 -8.97
C TYR A 455 -17.44 24.90 -9.71
N PHE A 456 -16.23 24.77 -10.26
CA PHE A 456 -15.76 23.59 -10.97
C PHE A 456 -14.51 23.02 -10.32
N ILE A 457 -14.55 21.71 -10.06
CA ILE A 457 -13.43 20.94 -9.53
C ILE A 457 -12.93 20.00 -10.62
N LEU A 458 -11.64 20.10 -10.95
CA LEU A 458 -10.95 19.15 -11.81
C LEU A 458 -10.30 18.06 -10.96
N PHE A 459 -10.41 16.82 -11.42
CA PHE A 459 -9.79 15.66 -10.84
C PHE A 459 -8.85 15.01 -11.85
N SER A 460 -7.61 14.73 -11.41
CA SER A 460 -6.58 14.08 -12.23
C SER A 460 -6.07 12.81 -11.55
N ARG A 461 -5.89 11.73 -12.31
CA ARG A 461 -5.50 10.43 -11.77
C ARG A 461 -4.10 10.48 -11.17
N VAL A 462 -3.96 9.92 -9.97
CA VAL A 462 -2.65 9.68 -9.34
C VAL A 462 -1.88 8.65 -10.17
N GLN A 463 -0.76 9.07 -10.74
CA GLN A 463 0.10 8.22 -11.58
C GLN A 463 1.04 7.31 -10.78
N ASN A 464 1.18 7.55 -9.47
CA ASN A 464 2.01 6.74 -8.61
C ASN A 464 1.48 5.30 -8.50
N THR A 465 2.38 4.33 -8.59
CA THR A 465 2.06 2.91 -8.37
C THR A 465 2.20 2.57 -6.89
N PHE A 466 1.19 1.94 -6.31
CA PHE A 466 1.19 1.50 -4.92
C PHE A 466 1.25 -0.03 -4.85
N GLN A 467 1.99 -0.55 -3.87
CA GLN A 467 2.12 -1.98 -3.60
C GLN A 467 1.26 -2.37 -2.41
N ASN A 468 0.75 -3.61 -2.38
CA ASN A 468 0.02 -4.19 -1.25
C ASN A 468 -1.25 -3.39 -0.87
N VAL A 469 -1.96 -2.90 -1.89
CA VAL A 469 -3.12 -2.02 -1.75
C VAL A 469 -4.44 -2.65 -2.12
N GLU A 470 -4.44 -3.87 -2.66
CA GLU A 470 -5.65 -4.58 -3.05
C GLU A 470 -6.45 -5.00 -1.82
N ALA A 471 -7.77 -4.83 -1.88
CA ALA A 471 -8.66 -5.29 -0.82
C ALA A 471 -8.72 -6.83 -0.83
N PRO A 472 -8.65 -7.50 0.34
CA PRO A 472 -8.79 -8.97 0.42
C PRO A 472 -10.11 -9.51 -0.13
N SER A 473 -11.16 -8.68 -0.13
CA SER A 473 -12.46 -8.97 -0.72
C SER A 473 -13.23 -7.67 -0.97
N SER A 474 -14.24 -7.71 -1.84
CA SER A 474 -15.16 -6.57 -2.05
C SER A 474 -15.86 -6.16 -0.76
N ARG A 475 -16.16 -7.10 0.13
CA ARG A 475 -16.75 -6.81 1.45
C ARG A 475 -15.78 -6.02 2.33
N ALA A 476 -14.52 -6.42 2.38
CA ALA A 476 -13.50 -5.70 3.15
C ALA A 476 -13.31 -4.26 2.64
N PHE A 477 -13.39 -4.05 1.32
CA PHE A 477 -13.38 -2.72 0.72
C PHE A 477 -14.58 -1.87 1.19
N LEU A 478 -15.79 -2.42 1.18
CA LEU A 478 -16.99 -1.71 1.64
C LEU A 478 -16.97 -1.40 3.14
N GLU A 479 -16.45 -2.31 3.96
CA GLU A 479 -16.26 -2.07 5.40
C GLU A 479 -15.25 -0.94 5.64
N MET A 480 -14.14 -0.92 4.89
CA MET A 480 -13.16 0.16 4.92
C MET A 480 -13.79 1.51 4.56
N LEU A 481 -14.59 1.59 3.49
CA LEU A 481 -15.29 2.82 3.09
C LEU A 481 -16.24 3.34 4.19
N LYS A 482 -17.01 2.45 4.83
CA LYS A 482 -17.89 2.82 5.95
C LYS A 482 -17.09 3.41 7.11
N ASN A 483 -15.95 2.81 7.44
CA ASN A 483 -15.09 3.26 8.55
C ASN A 483 -14.41 4.61 8.28
N ILE A 484 -14.17 4.97 7.01
CA ILE A 484 -13.67 6.31 6.64
C ILE A 484 -14.76 7.35 6.88
N GLN A 485 -15.99 7.05 6.44
CA GLN A 485 -17.14 7.96 6.51
C GLN A 485 -17.64 8.20 7.94
N SER A 486 -17.58 7.18 8.80
CA SER A 486 -18.05 7.29 10.20
C SER A 486 -17.15 8.15 11.11
N GLY A 487 -16.00 8.62 10.63
CA GLY A 487 -15.07 9.43 11.42
C GLY A 487 -14.33 8.68 12.54
N PRO A 488 -13.50 9.37 13.33
CA PRO A 488 -13.04 8.86 14.63
C PRO A 488 -14.22 8.70 15.60
N PRO A 489 -14.28 7.57 16.35
CA PRO A 489 -15.31 7.34 17.36
C PRO A 489 -15.25 8.35 18.51
#